data_AF-A0AAU9D3T8-F1
#
_entry.id   AF-A0AAU9D3T8-F1
#
_cell.length_a   1.000
_cell.length_b   1.000
_cell.length_c   1.000
_cell.angle_alpha   90.00
_cell.angle_beta   90.00
_cell.angle_gamma   90.00
#
_symmetry.space_group_name_H-M   'P 1'
#
loop_
_entity.id
_entity.type
_entity.pdbx_description
1 polymer ?
#
loop_
_entity_poly.entity_id
_entity_poly.type
_entity_poly.pdbx_seq_one_letter_code
_entity_poly.pdbx_strand_id
1 'polypeptide(L)'
;MERGNVKDLEFLVLADLAYERYEKIKDIRPLKEVLSSHHFNDTTESGKSERHQRWNYFRERMEGWKLLEAYDPDDYKKEWLLKSEDIELQYKQFYAAAFEKDDEIVIAYRGTDGENGKYDSHKDFKIFFGLIDLGDRDFIMEHYLTNGKIVAGIPGIQFKLAVDFYKDIVKDRKNKDKTIFVTGHSLGGGLAQYVSVMEGVKRGVAWNGVGIKDFLKFN
;
A
#
# COMPACT_ATOMS: atom_id res chain seq x y z
N MET A 1 9.73 0.39 26.00
CA MET A 1 9.55 0.06 24.58
C MET A 1 10.42 1.00 23.79
N GLU A 2 11.45 0.49 23.11
CA GLU A 2 12.23 1.31 22.17
C GLU A 2 11.29 1.72 21.03
N ARG A 3 10.94 3.01 20.98
CA ARG A 3 10.37 3.59 19.77
C ARG A 3 11.53 3.65 18.78
N GLY A 4 11.40 2.97 17.63
CA GLY A 4 12.30 3.21 16.51
C GLY A 4 12.39 4.71 16.18
N ASN A 5 13.46 5.10 15.50
CA ASN A 5 13.79 6.49 15.21
C ASN A 5 12.88 7.09 14.11
N VAL A 6 12.12 6.26 13.40
CA VAL A 6 11.09 6.71 12.44
C VAL A 6 10.03 7.57 13.12
N LYS A 7 9.91 8.81 12.65
CA LYS A 7 8.93 9.80 13.10
C LYS A 7 7.57 9.52 12.47
N ASP A 8 6.49 9.87 13.16
CA ASP A 8 5.13 9.66 12.65
C ASP A 8 4.89 10.37 11.31
N LEU A 9 5.50 11.55 11.11
CA LEU A 9 5.43 12.23 9.82
C LEU A 9 6.13 11.44 8.70
N GLU A 10 7.24 10.76 8.97
CA GLU A 10 7.90 9.89 7.97
C GLU A 10 6.99 8.71 7.61
N PHE A 11 6.27 8.12 8.58
CA PHE A 11 5.27 7.09 8.30
C PHE A 11 4.13 7.56 7.39
N LEU A 12 3.67 8.80 7.57
CA LEU A 12 2.65 9.40 6.72
C LEU A 12 3.17 9.62 5.29
N VAL A 13 4.36 10.19 5.17
CA VAL A 13 5.00 10.42 3.86
C VAL A 13 5.19 9.10 3.12
N LEU A 14 5.71 8.08 3.79
CA LEU A 14 5.92 6.76 3.18
C LEU A 14 4.61 6.06 2.78
N ALA A 15 3.53 6.26 3.55
CA ALA A 15 2.20 5.77 3.17
C ALA A 15 1.66 6.47 1.91
N ASP A 16 1.89 7.77 1.75
CA ASP A 16 1.51 8.52 0.53
C ASP A 16 2.40 8.12 -0.66
N LEU A 17 3.69 7.90 -0.44
CA LEU A 17 4.63 7.43 -1.47
C LEU A 17 4.30 6.02 -1.99
N ALA A 18 3.60 5.19 -1.22
CA ALA A 18 3.11 3.91 -1.73
C ALA A 18 2.08 4.06 -2.86
N TYR A 19 1.49 5.23 -3.08
CA TYR A 19 0.64 5.48 -4.26
C TYR A 19 1.44 5.70 -5.54
N GLU A 20 2.71 6.07 -5.40
CA GLU A 20 3.61 6.21 -6.51
C GLU A 20 4.12 4.83 -6.93
N ARG A 21 3.73 4.38 -8.13
CA ARG A 21 4.08 3.06 -8.64
C ARG A 21 5.56 3.03 -9.09
N TYR A 22 6.37 2.28 -8.36
CA TYR A 22 7.81 2.11 -8.53
C TYR A 22 8.19 0.79 -9.22
N GLU A 23 7.24 0.08 -9.81
CA GLU A 23 7.41 -1.22 -10.50
C GLU A 23 8.56 -1.19 -11.53
N LYS A 24 8.83 -0.02 -12.12
CA LYS A 24 9.90 0.19 -13.10
C LYS A 24 11.27 0.49 -12.49
N ILE A 25 11.36 0.68 -11.18
CA ILE A 25 12.59 1.00 -10.45
C ILE A 25 13.08 -0.28 -9.77
N LYS A 26 14.05 -0.95 -10.40
CA LYS A 26 14.57 -2.24 -9.93
C LYS A 26 15.79 -2.15 -9.00
N ASP A 27 16.33 -0.94 -8.80
CA ASP A 27 17.52 -0.72 -7.97
C ASP A 27 17.18 0.05 -6.69
N ILE A 28 17.92 -0.23 -5.61
CA ILE A 28 17.88 0.59 -4.40
C ILE A 28 18.31 2.01 -4.74
N ARG A 29 17.45 3.00 -4.46
CA ARG A 29 17.73 4.41 -4.79
C ARG A 29 17.37 5.34 -3.64
N PRO A 30 18.17 6.39 -3.38
CA PRO A 30 17.78 7.43 -2.45
C PRO A 30 16.43 8.04 -2.84
N LEU A 31 15.52 8.18 -1.88
CA LEU A 31 14.20 8.76 -2.16
C LEU A 31 14.32 10.19 -2.69
N LYS A 32 15.33 10.94 -2.28
CA LYS A 32 15.61 12.27 -2.84
C LYS A 32 15.79 12.25 -4.36
N GLU A 33 16.41 11.20 -4.91
CA GLU A 33 16.59 11.03 -6.36
C GLU A 33 15.30 10.58 -7.03
N VAL A 34 14.60 9.62 -6.42
CA VAL A 34 13.29 9.14 -6.91
C VAL A 34 12.33 10.33 -7.04
N LEU A 35 12.21 11.15 -6.00
CA LEU A 35 11.38 12.36 -5.91
C LEU A 35 11.87 13.55 -6.75
N SER A 36 13.03 13.43 -7.40
CA SER A 36 13.58 14.46 -8.30
C SER A 36 13.47 14.08 -9.78
N SER A 37 13.04 12.85 -10.09
CA SER A 37 12.90 12.40 -11.49
C SER A 37 11.71 13.07 -12.20
N HIS A 38 11.80 13.20 -13.53
CA HIS A 38 10.82 13.94 -14.35
C HIS A 38 9.39 13.40 -14.21
N HIS A 39 9.21 12.10 -13.93
CA HIS A 39 7.89 11.51 -13.69
C HIS A 39 7.13 12.11 -12.49
N PHE A 40 7.84 12.70 -11.52
CA PHE A 40 7.24 13.37 -10.35
C PHE A 40 7.23 14.90 -10.45
N ASN A 41 7.99 15.45 -11.40
CA ASN A 41 8.15 16.88 -11.60
C ASN A 41 7.34 17.42 -12.80
N ASP A 42 6.84 16.55 -13.68
CA ASP A 42 6.14 16.96 -14.89
C ASP A 42 4.62 16.73 -14.74
N THR A 43 3.91 17.74 -14.26
CA THR A 43 2.44 17.79 -14.40
C THR A 43 2.00 19.20 -14.77
N THR A 44 1.42 19.34 -15.96
CA THR A 44 0.76 20.56 -16.44
C THR A 44 -0.75 20.59 -16.06
N GLU A 45 -1.37 21.77 -16.03
CA GLU A 45 -2.62 22.29 -15.35
C GLU A 45 -3.04 22.13 -13.84
N SER A 46 -3.47 23.30 -13.30
CA SER A 46 -4.16 23.75 -12.05
C SER A 46 -4.19 22.98 -10.71
N GLY A 47 -3.96 21.67 -10.62
CA GLY A 47 -3.87 20.93 -9.33
C GLY A 47 -2.46 20.87 -8.71
N LYS A 48 -1.52 21.61 -9.31
CA LYS A 48 -0.08 21.32 -9.24
C LYS A 48 0.70 21.94 -8.11
N SER A 49 0.32 23.14 -7.66
CA SER A 49 1.13 23.88 -6.71
C SER A 49 1.20 23.11 -5.40
N GLU A 50 0.09 22.51 -4.99
CA GLU A 50 -0.02 21.70 -3.78
C GLU A 50 0.76 20.39 -3.90
N ARG A 51 0.63 19.64 -5.00
CA ARG A 51 1.40 18.38 -5.19
C ARG A 51 2.90 18.65 -5.30
N HIS A 52 3.33 19.69 -6.01
CA HIS A 52 4.73 20.09 -6.12
C HIS A 52 5.30 20.60 -4.78
N GLN A 53 4.54 21.43 -4.05
CA GLN A 53 4.92 21.89 -2.71
C GLN A 53 5.00 20.72 -1.72
N ARG A 54 4.05 19.78 -1.79
CA ARG A 54 4.05 18.53 -1.00
C ARG A 54 5.29 17.69 -1.30
N TRP A 55 5.65 17.51 -2.57
CA TRP A 55 6.85 16.76 -2.94
C TRP A 55 8.15 17.43 -2.50
N ASN A 56 8.25 18.75 -2.63
CA ASN A 56 9.39 19.48 -2.08
C ASN A 56 9.47 19.31 -0.55
N TYR A 57 8.34 19.42 0.14
CA TYR A 57 8.23 19.21 1.58
C TYR A 57 8.64 17.79 2.01
N PHE A 58 8.27 16.76 1.23
CA PHE A 58 8.66 15.37 1.46
C PHE A 58 10.15 15.16 1.20
N ARG A 59 10.69 15.69 0.10
CA ARG A 59 12.09 15.52 -0.28
C ARG A 59 13.06 15.90 0.85
N GLU A 60 12.77 17.00 1.56
CA GLU A 60 13.58 17.46 2.69
C GLU A 60 13.51 16.52 3.90
N ARG A 61 12.37 15.84 4.10
CA ARG A 61 12.12 14.95 5.26
C ARG A 61 12.56 13.52 5.02
N MET A 62 12.62 13.12 3.76
CA MET A 62 13.03 11.78 3.34
C MET A 62 14.55 11.67 3.14
N GLU A 63 15.33 12.57 3.73
CA GLU A 63 16.79 12.45 3.75
C GLU A 63 17.22 11.18 4.51
N GLY A 64 18.17 10.45 3.92
CA GLY A 64 18.64 9.15 4.41
C GLY A 64 17.79 7.95 3.99
N TRP A 65 16.53 8.18 3.57
CA TRP A 65 15.66 7.10 3.11
C TRP A 65 15.96 6.66 1.68
N LYS A 66 15.80 5.36 1.44
CA LYS A 66 15.99 4.71 0.15
C LYS A 66 14.77 3.85 -0.16
N LEU A 67 14.36 3.81 -1.43
CA LEU A 67 13.48 2.74 -1.91
C LEU A 67 14.30 1.44 -1.89
N LEU A 68 13.82 0.44 -1.15
CA LEU A 68 14.46 -0.87 -1.03
C LEU A 68 13.93 -1.82 -2.09
N GLU A 69 12.61 -1.96 -2.13
CA GLU A 69 11.90 -2.88 -3.03
C GLU A 69 10.46 -2.39 -3.22
N ALA A 70 9.87 -2.65 -4.37
CA ALA A 70 8.46 -2.42 -4.62
C ALA A 70 7.83 -3.69 -5.17
N TYR A 71 6.57 -3.92 -4.80
CA TYR A 71 5.78 -5.00 -5.35
C TYR A 71 5.61 -4.79 -6.86
N ASP A 72 6.06 -5.76 -7.64
CA ASP A 72 5.80 -5.85 -9.07
C ASP A 72 4.86 -7.04 -9.33
N PRO A 73 3.64 -6.81 -9.84
CA PRO A 73 2.72 -7.89 -10.16
C PRO A 73 3.25 -8.83 -11.25
N ASP A 74 4.24 -8.45 -12.05
CA ASP A 74 4.86 -9.41 -12.98
C ASP A 74 5.86 -10.33 -12.28
N ASP A 75 6.60 -9.83 -11.28
CA ASP A 75 7.56 -10.62 -10.50
C ASP A 75 6.86 -11.57 -9.50
N TYR A 76 5.68 -11.19 -9.00
CA TYR A 76 4.89 -11.98 -8.07
C TYR A 76 3.92 -12.98 -8.74
N LYS A 77 4.02 -13.20 -10.07
CA LYS A 77 3.14 -14.08 -10.84
C LYS A 77 3.23 -15.53 -10.34
N LYS A 78 2.39 -15.88 -9.37
CA LYS A 78 2.23 -17.26 -8.90
C LYS A 78 1.26 -18.01 -9.82
N GLU A 79 1.63 -19.22 -10.24
CA GLU A 79 0.86 -20.06 -11.18
C GLU A 79 -0.60 -20.30 -10.75
N TRP A 80 -0.91 -20.24 -9.46
CA TRP A 80 -2.28 -20.40 -8.95
C TRP A 80 -3.17 -19.17 -9.12
N LEU A 81 -2.62 -17.99 -9.46
CA LEU A 81 -3.37 -16.76 -9.72
C LEU A 81 -4.05 -16.76 -11.10
N LEU A 82 -3.54 -17.56 -12.04
CA LEU A 82 -4.02 -17.62 -13.44
C LEU A 82 -5.34 -18.37 -13.63
N LYS A 83 -6.04 -18.74 -12.55
CA LYS A 83 -7.23 -19.61 -12.60
C LYS A 83 -8.57 -18.86 -12.65
N SER A 84 -8.58 -17.53 -12.49
CA SER A 84 -9.81 -16.72 -12.64
C SER A 84 -9.50 -15.23 -12.84
N GLU A 85 -10.24 -14.56 -13.70
CA GLU A 85 -10.08 -13.12 -14.02
C GLU A 85 -10.24 -12.21 -12.78
N ASP A 86 -11.16 -12.54 -11.86
CA ASP A 86 -11.37 -11.77 -10.62
C ASP A 86 -10.13 -11.74 -9.69
N ILE A 87 -9.36 -12.83 -9.69
CA ILE A 87 -8.12 -12.93 -8.91
C ILE A 87 -7.02 -12.11 -9.57
N GLU A 88 -6.98 -12.07 -10.90
CA GLU A 88 -6.00 -11.28 -11.65
C GLU A 88 -6.16 -9.78 -11.41
N LEU A 89 -7.40 -9.29 -11.29
CA LEU A 89 -7.67 -7.87 -11.06
C LEU A 89 -7.29 -7.43 -9.64
N GLN A 90 -7.72 -8.15 -8.61
CA GLN A 90 -7.35 -7.84 -7.21
C GLN A 90 -5.83 -7.93 -6.99
N TYR A 91 -5.17 -8.82 -7.72
CA TYR A 91 -3.72 -8.98 -7.74
C TYR A 91 -3.01 -7.77 -8.38
N LYS A 92 -3.54 -7.24 -9.48
CA LYS A 92 -3.05 -6.01 -10.13
C LYS A 92 -3.34 -4.73 -9.34
N GLN A 93 -4.35 -4.76 -8.47
CA GLN A 93 -4.71 -3.63 -7.61
C GLN A 93 -3.89 -3.55 -6.32
N PHE A 94 -3.40 -4.69 -5.81
CA PHE A 94 -2.46 -4.70 -4.70
C PHE A 94 -1.15 -4.01 -5.08
N TYR A 95 -0.64 -3.18 -4.18
CA TYR A 95 0.67 -2.58 -4.31
C TYR A 95 1.27 -2.25 -2.94
N ALA A 96 2.57 -2.44 -2.81
CA ALA A 96 3.34 -2.15 -1.62
C ALA A 96 4.77 -1.74 -1.98
N ALA A 97 5.41 -0.96 -1.11
CA ALA A 97 6.81 -0.60 -1.25
C ALA A 97 7.51 -0.65 0.11
N ALA A 98 8.75 -1.14 0.12
CA ALA A 98 9.62 -1.15 1.28
C ALA A 98 10.65 -0.02 1.13
N PHE A 99 10.87 0.70 2.22
CA PHE A 99 11.82 1.79 2.30
C PHE A 99 12.77 1.56 3.46
N GLU A 100 14.03 1.97 3.30
CA GLU A 100 15.09 1.73 4.26
C GLU A 100 15.76 3.04 4.67
N LYS A 101 16.07 3.16 5.96
CA LYS A 101 16.97 4.17 6.51
C LYS A 101 17.71 3.56 7.70
N ASP A 102 19.04 3.57 7.64
CA ASP A 102 19.91 2.95 8.65
C ASP A 102 19.49 1.48 8.93
N ASP A 103 19.26 1.10 10.19
CA ASP A 103 18.82 -0.25 10.57
C ASP A 103 17.28 -0.39 10.59
N GLU A 104 16.55 0.53 9.95
CA GLU A 104 15.08 0.56 9.95
C GLU A 104 14.52 0.36 8.53
N ILE A 105 13.49 -0.47 8.43
CA ILE A 105 12.68 -0.65 7.23
C ILE A 105 11.23 -0.28 7.54
N VAL A 106 10.59 0.43 6.62
CA VAL A 106 9.14 0.68 6.65
C VAL A 106 8.54 0.10 5.38
N ILE A 107 7.60 -0.81 5.55
CA ILE A 107 6.79 -1.37 4.46
C ILE A 107 5.48 -0.60 4.40
N ALA A 108 5.23 0.08 3.29
CA ALA A 108 4.02 0.85 3.06
C ALA A 108 3.09 0.13 2.08
N TYR A 109 1.84 -0.03 2.48
CA TYR A 109 0.79 -0.60 1.63
C TYR A 109 -0.08 0.51 1.04
N ARG A 110 -0.32 0.44 -0.27
CA ARG A 110 -1.22 1.37 -0.96
C ARG A 110 -2.67 1.07 -0.59
N GLY A 111 -3.48 2.11 -0.45
CA GLY A 111 -4.93 1.96 -0.39
C GLY A 111 -5.56 1.83 -1.78
N THR A 112 -6.89 1.97 -1.85
CA THR A 112 -7.60 2.00 -3.13
C THR A 112 -7.21 3.26 -3.90
N ASP A 113 -6.85 3.10 -5.17
CA ASP A 113 -6.51 4.18 -6.09
C ASP A 113 -7.41 4.07 -7.33
N GLY A 114 -8.19 5.12 -7.59
CA GLY A 114 -9.21 5.14 -8.65
C GLY A 114 -8.65 5.40 -10.05
N GLU A 115 -7.35 5.68 -10.18
CA GLU A 115 -6.75 6.17 -11.44
C GLU A 115 -6.54 5.12 -12.54
N ASN A 116 -7.07 3.89 -12.41
CA ASN A 116 -7.14 2.96 -13.53
C ASN A 116 -8.28 3.31 -14.51
N GLY A 117 -8.26 4.53 -15.03
CA GLY A 117 -8.80 4.95 -16.33
C GLY A 117 -10.30 4.86 -16.62
N LYS A 118 -11.13 4.26 -15.77
CA LYS A 118 -12.59 4.17 -15.94
C LYS A 118 -13.39 4.16 -14.63
N TYR A 119 -12.74 4.43 -13.49
CA TYR A 119 -13.35 4.26 -12.17
C TYR A 119 -13.36 5.58 -11.39
N ASP A 120 -14.51 5.93 -10.86
CA ASP A 120 -14.76 7.18 -10.13
C ASP A 120 -14.47 6.96 -8.64
N SER A 121 -13.32 7.44 -8.18
CA SER A 121 -12.85 7.30 -6.79
C SER A 121 -13.85 7.80 -5.74
N HIS A 122 -14.77 8.69 -6.12
CA HIS A 122 -15.84 9.18 -5.26
C HIS A 122 -17.00 8.17 -5.12
N LYS A 123 -17.28 7.39 -6.15
CA LYS A 123 -18.24 6.27 -6.10
C LYS A 123 -17.65 5.09 -5.36
N ASP A 124 -16.38 4.77 -5.59
CA ASP A 124 -15.68 3.64 -4.96
C ASP A 124 -15.60 3.80 -3.43
N PHE A 125 -15.25 5.01 -2.95
CA PHE A 125 -15.28 5.33 -1.53
C PHE A 125 -16.68 5.13 -0.94
N LYS A 126 -17.71 5.64 -1.61
CA LYS A 126 -19.08 5.52 -1.10
C LYS A 126 -19.62 4.09 -1.17
N ILE A 127 -19.22 3.28 -2.14
CA ILE A 127 -19.66 1.88 -2.26
C ILE A 127 -18.93 1.00 -1.22
N PHE A 128 -17.62 1.21 -1.06
CA PHE A 128 -16.82 0.55 -0.03
C PHE A 128 -17.29 0.88 1.40
N PHE A 129 -17.78 2.11 1.65
CA PHE A 129 -18.35 2.53 2.94
C PHE A 129 -19.88 2.41 3.05
N GLY A 130 -20.57 1.82 2.06
CA GLY A 130 -22.02 1.56 2.11
C GLY A 130 -22.93 2.80 2.04
N LEU A 131 -22.47 3.89 1.43
CA LEU A 131 -23.13 5.20 1.33
C LEU A 131 -23.89 5.45 0.01
N ILE A 132 -23.97 4.48 -0.91
CA ILE A 132 -24.73 4.56 -2.18
C ILE A 132 -25.58 3.29 -2.40
N ASP A 133 -26.84 3.48 -2.81
CA ASP A 133 -27.74 2.46 -3.37
C ASP A 133 -27.53 2.33 -4.90
N LEU A 134 -27.44 1.11 -5.41
CA LEU A 134 -26.58 0.76 -6.54
C LEU A 134 -27.32 0.41 -7.85
N GLY A 135 -27.00 1.10 -8.94
CA GLY A 135 -27.46 0.78 -10.30
C GLY A 135 -26.50 -0.07 -11.16
N ASP A 136 -25.27 -0.31 -10.72
CA ASP A 136 -24.22 -1.01 -11.50
C ASP A 136 -23.89 -2.39 -10.90
N ARG A 137 -24.59 -3.43 -11.35
CA ARG A 137 -24.57 -4.77 -10.74
C ARG A 137 -23.22 -5.50 -10.81
N ASP A 138 -22.41 -5.22 -11.83
CA ASP A 138 -21.14 -5.93 -12.05
C ASP A 138 -20.04 -5.45 -11.08
N PHE A 139 -20.00 -4.15 -10.78
CA PHE A 139 -19.10 -3.54 -9.79
C PHE A 139 -19.48 -3.91 -8.35
N ILE A 140 -20.78 -4.01 -8.05
CA ILE A 140 -21.25 -4.53 -6.77
C ILE A 140 -20.72 -5.93 -6.58
N MET A 141 -20.86 -6.83 -7.56
CA MET A 141 -20.39 -8.21 -7.41
C MET A 141 -18.88 -8.31 -7.23
N GLU A 142 -18.09 -7.48 -7.91
CA GLU A 142 -16.63 -7.45 -7.73
C GLU A 142 -16.25 -7.07 -6.29
N HIS A 143 -16.80 -5.97 -5.76
CA HIS A 143 -16.62 -5.57 -4.37
C HIS A 143 -17.34 -6.50 -3.38
N TYR A 144 -18.49 -7.10 -3.71
CA TYR A 144 -19.22 -8.07 -2.87
C TYR A 144 -18.58 -9.45 -2.87
N LEU A 145 -17.75 -9.81 -3.85
CA LEU A 145 -16.98 -11.06 -3.86
C LEU A 145 -15.68 -10.89 -3.06
N THR A 146 -15.04 -9.72 -3.15
CA THR A 146 -13.94 -9.34 -2.24
C THR A 146 -14.47 -9.17 -0.81
N ASN A 147 -15.57 -8.45 -0.63
CA ASN A 147 -16.26 -8.28 0.66
C ASN A 147 -16.92 -9.58 1.12
N GLY A 148 -17.39 -10.44 0.23
CA GLY A 148 -18.03 -11.72 0.51
C GLY A 148 -17.07 -12.80 0.99
N LYS A 149 -15.79 -12.73 0.59
CA LYS A 149 -14.73 -13.57 1.16
C LYS A 149 -14.22 -13.02 2.49
N ILE A 150 -14.22 -11.70 2.66
CA ILE A 150 -14.03 -11.03 3.97
C ILE A 150 -15.16 -11.41 4.95
N VAL A 151 -16.42 -11.45 4.48
CA VAL A 151 -17.63 -11.97 5.17
C VAL A 151 -17.49 -13.45 5.57
N ALA A 152 -16.71 -14.25 4.85
CA ALA A 152 -16.48 -15.66 5.16
C ALA A 152 -15.21 -15.91 6.01
N GLY A 153 -14.58 -14.85 6.55
CA GLY A 153 -13.38 -14.99 7.39
C GLY A 153 -12.10 -15.42 6.65
N ILE A 154 -12.10 -15.39 5.31
CA ILE A 154 -10.92 -15.68 4.50
C ILE A 154 -10.30 -14.33 4.10
N PRO A 155 -9.05 -14.02 4.53
CA PRO A 155 -8.40 -12.78 4.13
C PRO A 155 -8.39 -12.69 2.60
N GLY A 156 -8.99 -11.64 2.04
CA GLY A 156 -8.96 -11.38 0.61
C GLY A 156 -7.53 -11.41 0.08
N ILE A 157 -7.35 -11.66 -1.23
CA ILE A 157 -6.02 -11.89 -1.83
C ILE A 157 -5.00 -10.80 -1.49
N GLN A 158 -5.43 -9.55 -1.35
CA GLN A 158 -4.57 -8.41 -0.99
C GLN A 158 -3.97 -8.53 0.42
N PHE A 159 -4.69 -9.12 1.38
CA PHE A 159 -4.15 -9.40 2.72
C PHE A 159 -3.08 -10.49 2.69
N LYS A 160 -3.29 -11.52 1.87
CA LYS A 160 -2.29 -12.57 1.64
C LYS A 160 -1.05 -11.99 0.97
N LEU A 161 -1.22 -11.16 -0.07
CA LEU A 161 -0.13 -10.48 -0.75
C LEU A 161 0.63 -9.53 0.18
N ALA A 162 -0.07 -8.82 1.07
CA ALA A 162 0.56 -7.97 2.07
C ALA A 162 1.47 -8.75 3.03
N VAL A 163 1.02 -9.92 3.49
CA VAL A 163 1.80 -10.84 4.33
C VAL A 163 2.95 -11.48 3.55
N ASP A 164 2.71 -11.89 2.31
CA ASP A 164 3.74 -12.49 1.45
C ASP A 164 4.87 -11.47 1.20
N PHE A 165 4.54 -10.23 0.81
CA PHE A 165 5.52 -9.16 0.62
C PHE A 165 6.31 -8.87 1.92
N TYR A 166 5.64 -8.79 3.06
CA TYR A 166 6.31 -8.65 4.36
C TYR A 166 7.32 -9.79 4.61
N LYS A 167 6.91 -11.04 4.37
CA LYS A 167 7.77 -12.21 4.57
C LYS A 167 8.96 -12.22 3.64
N ASP A 168 8.80 -11.76 2.41
CA ASP A 168 9.88 -11.72 1.44
C ASP A 168 10.95 -10.70 1.87
N ILE A 169 10.54 -9.52 2.35
CA ILE A 169 11.46 -8.52 2.94
C ILE A 169 12.18 -9.07 4.17
N VAL A 170 11.48 -9.76 5.08
CA VAL A 170 12.07 -10.32 6.32
C VAL A 170 13.04 -11.46 6.03
N LYS A 171 12.75 -12.29 5.03
CA LYS A 171 13.57 -13.47 4.69
C LYS A 171 14.87 -13.11 3.97
N ASP A 172 14.96 -11.94 3.35
CA ASP A 172 16.23 -11.49 2.79
C ASP A 172 17.28 -11.38 3.91
N ARG A 173 18.39 -12.11 3.74
CA ARG A 173 19.50 -12.15 4.70
C ARG A 173 20.07 -10.76 4.98
N LYS A 174 19.96 -9.82 4.04
CA LYS A 174 20.40 -8.42 4.20
C LYS A 174 19.58 -7.64 5.24
N ASN A 175 18.39 -8.13 5.59
CA ASN A 175 17.45 -7.45 6.48
C ASN A 175 17.35 -8.13 7.86
N LYS A 176 18.15 -9.17 8.13
CA LYS A 176 18.07 -10.00 9.34
C LYS A 176 18.15 -9.20 10.64
N ASP A 177 19.00 -8.19 10.69
CA ASP A 177 19.25 -7.40 11.90
C ASP A 177 18.49 -6.06 11.90
N LYS A 178 17.68 -5.80 10.87
CA LYS A 178 16.92 -4.56 10.72
C LYS A 178 15.60 -4.62 11.48
N THR A 179 15.17 -3.48 12.00
CA THR A 179 13.85 -3.31 12.58
C THR A 179 12.85 -2.97 11.48
N ILE A 180 11.81 -3.80 11.35
CA ILE A 180 10.79 -3.64 10.30
C ILE A 180 9.50 -3.09 10.91
N PHE A 181 8.97 -2.07 10.27
CA PHE A 181 7.69 -1.42 10.57
C PHE A 181 6.76 -1.52 9.37
N VAL A 182 5.47 -1.28 9.60
CA VAL A 182 4.46 -1.23 8.53
C VAL A 182 3.62 0.04 8.60
N THR A 183 3.17 0.53 7.44
CA THR A 183 2.31 1.70 7.34
C THR A 183 1.35 1.64 6.15
N GLY A 184 0.35 2.51 6.16
CA GLY A 184 -0.54 2.68 5.01
C GLY A 184 -1.71 3.61 5.31
N HIS A 185 -2.36 4.08 4.26
CA HIS A 185 -3.54 4.93 4.31
C HIS A 185 -4.79 4.18 3.81
N SER A 186 -5.98 4.47 4.37
CA SER A 186 -7.25 3.86 3.93
C SER A 186 -7.21 2.32 3.96
N LEU A 187 -7.47 1.62 2.86
CA LEU A 187 -7.30 0.16 2.76
C LEU A 187 -5.88 -0.28 3.14
N GLY A 188 -4.85 0.44 2.71
CA GLY A 188 -3.45 0.16 3.03
C GLY A 188 -3.17 0.25 4.54
N GLY A 189 -3.87 1.13 5.25
CA GLY A 189 -3.82 1.20 6.71
C GLY A 189 -4.47 -0.03 7.37
N GLY A 190 -5.50 -0.60 6.74
CA GLY A 190 -6.09 -1.89 7.15
C GLY A 190 -5.14 -3.06 6.93
N LEU A 191 -4.45 -3.09 5.78
CA LEU A 191 -3.41 -4.10 5.47
C LEU A 191 -2.25 -4.02 6.47
N ALA A 192 -1.77 -2.81 6.80
CA ALA A 192 -0.71 -2.59 7.79
C ALA A 192 -1.11 -3.10 9.19
N GLN A 193 -2.35 -2.83 9.62
CA GLN A 193 -2.89 -3.38 10.87
C GLN A 193 -2.92 -4.91 10.83
N TYR A 194 -3.40 -5.49 9.73
CA TYR A 194 -3.48 -6.94 9.56
C TYR A 194 -2.10 -7.61 9.63
N VAL A 195 -1.12 -7.12 8.88
CA VAL A 195 0.25 -7.63 8.93
C VAL A 195 0.85 -7.47 10.32
N SER A 196 0.58 -6.36 11.01
CA SER A 196 1.06 -6.16 12.38
C SER A 196 0.58 -7.24 13.33
N VAL A 197 -0.70 -7.62 13.24
CA VAL A 197 -1.29 -8.67 14.07
C VAL A 197 -0.76 -10.05 13.68
N MET A 198 -0.74 -10.36 12.38
CA MET A 198 -0.42 -11.70 11.89
C MET A 198 1.06 -12.06 12.05
N GLU A 199 1.94 -11.08 11.90
CA GLU A 199 3.40 -11.31 11.88
C GLU A 199 4.10 -10.74 13.12
N GLY A 200 3.34 -10.20 14.09
CA GLY A 200 3.90 -9.68 15.34
C GLY A 200 4.77 -8.44 15.15
N VAL A 201 4.47 -7.60 14.15
CA VAL A 201 5.22 -6.36 13.89
C VAL A 201 5.05 -5.42 15.08
N LYS A 202 6.17 -5.05 15.71
CA LYS A 202 6.18 -4.28 16.97
C LYS A 202 5.55 -2.89 16.85
N ARG A 203 5.60 -2.28 15.66
CA ARG A 203 5.00 -0.97 15.39
C ARG A 203 4.48 -0.92 13.95
N GLY A 204 3.16 -0.80 13.84
CA GLY A 204 2.45 -0.45 12.61
C GLY A 204 1.72 0.88 12.81
N VAL A 205 1.77 1.77 11.81
CA VAL A 205 1.10 3.07 11.84
C VAL A 205 0.08 3.13 10.71
N ALA A 206 -1.20 3.28 11.04
CA ALA A 206 -2.26 3.37 10.04
C ALA A 206 -2.85 4.78 10.00
N TRP A 207 -3.09 5.28 8.79
CA TRP A 207 -3.63 6.62 8.55
C TRP A 207 -5.03 6.51 7.97
N ASN A 208 -6.05 6.96 8.71
CA ASN A 208 -7.46 6.79 8.33
C ASN A 208 -7.77 5.36 7.84
N GLY A 209 -7.13 4.38 8.48
CA GLY A 209 -7.17 3.00 8.03
C GLY A 209 -8.50 2.34 8.36
N VAL A 210 -8.97 1.47 7.46
CA VAL A 210 -10.12 0.61 7.75
C VAL A 210 -9.74 -0.30 8.93
N GLY A 211 -10.57 -0.33 9.96
CA GLY A 211 -10.27 -1.10 11.16
C GLY A 211 -10.27 -2.59 10.88
N ILE A 212 -9.28 -3.33 11.40
CA ILE A 212 -9.21 -4.78 11.16
C ILE A 212 -10.45 -5.53 11.64
N LYS A 213 -11.07 -5.04 12.72
CA LYS A 213 -12.33 -5.54 13.27
C LYS A 213 -13.50 -5.41 12.28
N ASP A 214 -13.46 -4.40 11.42
CA ASP A 214 -14.54 -4.14 10.47
C ASP A 214 -14.43 -5.07 9.26
N PHE A 215 -13.26 -5.69 9.02
CA PHE A 215 -13.14 -6.87 8.16
C PHE A 215 -13.67 -8.15 8.81
N LEU A 216 -13.70 -8.24 10.15
CA LEU A 216 -14.09 -9.46 10.90
C LEU A 216 -15.56 -9.47 11.35
N LYS A 217 -16.25 -8.33 11.31
CA LYS A 217 -17.64 -8.14 11.79
C LYS A 217 -18.73 -8.70 10.88
N PHE A 218 -18.35 -9.37 9.80
CA PHE A 218 -19.30 -9.92 8.85
C PHE A 218 -19.37 -11.46 8.89
N ASN A 219 -18.78 -12.09 9.93
CA ASN A 219 -18.99 -13.51 10.26
C ASN A 219 -20.37 -13.76 10.90
#